data_AF-A0A4Q3XYC7-F1
#
_entry.id   AF-A0A4Q3XYC7-F1
#
_cell.length_a   1.000
_cell.length_b   1.000
_cell.length_c   1.000
_cell.angle_alpha   90.00
_cell.angle_beta   90.00
_cell.angle_gamma   90.00
#
_symmetry.space_group_name_H-M   'P 1'
#
loop_
_entity.id
_entity.type
_entity.pdbx_description
1 polymer ?
#
loop_
_entity_poly.entity_id
_entity_poly.type
_entity_poly.pdbx_seq_one_letter_code
_entity_poly.pdbx_strand_id
1 'polypeptide(L)'
;MAFIIKSDPQPLTVDQRVLVSVKRYEAADPRSGDDVYFWHSETTGGSGLAARGVITAVSDEDPVDLAVTITAAAPVSPIGVAALRSHRDVGDNSPITGLAKILYRHSLNKVARLSQDEAALLAGHWEAR
;
A
#
# COMPACT_ATOMS: atom_id res chain seq x y z
N MET A 1 13.21 -0.36 0.63
CA MET A 1 12.30 0.59 -0.04
C MET A 1 10.87 0.31 0.44
N ALA A 2 9.89 1.10 0.02
CA ALA A 2 8.50 0.92 0.42
C ALA A 2 7.57 0.92 -0.80
N PHE A 3 6.52 0.10 -0.73
CA PHE A 3 5.53 -0.07 -1.79
C PHE A 3 4.11 -0.06 -1.23
N ILE A 4 3.13 0.19 -2.09
CA ILE A 4 1.72 0.07 -1.76
C ILE A 4 1.01 -0.83 -2.76
N ILE A 5 0.24 -1.77 -2.25
CA ILE A 5 -0.59 -2.70 -3.02
C ILE A 5 -2.04 -2.32 -2.85
N LYS A 6 -2.72 -2.07 -3.95
CA LYS A 6 -4.18 -1.91 -3.95
C LYS A 6 -4.81 -3.27 -4.21
N SER A 7 -5.47 -3.86 -3.21
CA SER A 7 -6.06 -5.20 -3.30
C SER A 7 -7.54 -5.17 -2.94
N ASP A 8 -8.22 -6.29 -3.21
CA ASP A 8 -9.53 -6.54 -2.64
C ASP A 8 -9.47 -6.66 -1.12
N PRO A 9 -10.57 -6.31 -0.42
CA PRO A 9 -10.62 -6.46 1.02
C PRO A 9 -10.57 -7.92 1.42
N GLN A 10 -9.62 -8.24 2.29
CA GLN A 10 -9.52 -9.54 2.95
C GLN A 10 -9.05 -9.34 4.40
N PRO A 11 -9.37 -10.25 5.33
CA PRO A 11 -8.79 -10.21 6.66
C PRO A 11 -7.27 -10.34 6.59
N LEU A 12 -6.56 -9.38 7.17
CA LEU A 12 -5.10 -9.40 7.34
C LEU A 12 -4.80 -9.36 8.84
N THR A 13 -3.99 -10.30 9.33
CA THR A 13 -3.56 -10.38 10.73
C THR A 13 -2.04 -10.34 10.84
N VAL A 14 -1.53 -9.89 11.98
CA VAL A 14 -0.08 -9.91 12.26
C VAL A 14 0.46 -11.34 12.17
N ASP A 15 1.69 -11.47 11.69
CA ASP A 15 2.42 -12.72 11.40
C ASP A 15 1.83 -13.59 10.28
N GLN A 16 0.71 -13.16 9.67
CA GLN A 16 0.15 -13.84 8.51
C GLN A 16 1.12 -13.73 7.34
N ARG A 17 1.31 -14.86 6.64
CA ARG A 17 1.95 -14.89 5.32
C ARG A 17 0.89 -14.78 4.24
N VAL A 18 1.06 -13.81 3.35
CA VAL A 18 0.13 -13.50 2.27
C VAL A 18 0.88 -13.65 0.96
N LEU A 19 0.25 -14.31 -0.01
CA LEU A 19 0.70 -14.36 -1.39
C LEU A 19 -0.21 -13.48 -2.22
N VAL A 20 0.38 -12.54 -2.96
CA VAL A 20 -0.36 -11.66 -3.86
C VAL A 20 0.28 -11.64 -5.22
N SER A 21 -0.55 -11.75 -6.27
CA SER A 21 -0.13 -11.60 -7.66
C SER A 21 -0.56 -10.22 -8.14
N VAL A 22 0.40 -9.35 -8.47
CA VAL A 22 0.15 -7.93 -8.73
C VAL A 22 0.91 -7.46 -9.97
N LYS A 23 0.32 -6.52 -10.72
CA LYS A 23 1.05 -5.84 -11.80
C LYS A 23 1.88 -4.69 -11.25
N ARG A 24 3.10 -4.52 -11.77
CA ARG A 24 3.93 -3.35 -11.46
C ARG A 24 3.25 -2.10 -12.03
N TYR A 25 3.14 -1.05 -11.21
CA TYR A 25 2.69 0.26 -11.65
C TYR A 25 3.91 1.17 -11.80
N GLU A 26 4.07 1.74 -13.00
CA GLU A 26 5.25 2.51 -13.39
C GLU A 26 6.55 1.72 -13.14
N ALA A 27 7.58 2.33 -12.57
CA ALA A 27 8.88 1.72 -12.33
C ALA A 27 8.99 0.99 -10.97
N ALA A 28 7.90 0.36 -10.51
CA ALA A 28 7.91 -0.42 -9.27
C ALA A 28 8.75 -1.71 -9.42
N ASP A 29 9.80 -1.84 -8.60
CA ASP A 29 10.71 -2.99 -8.57
C ASP A 29 10.84 -3.53 -7.13
N PRO A 30 9.81 -4.24 -6.62
CA PRO A 30 9.83 -4.77 -5.25
C PRO A 30 10.86 -5.89 -5.08
N ARG A 31 11.51 -5.93 -3.92
CA ARG A 31 12.50 -6.95 -3.55
C ARG A 31 12.23 -7.51 -2.16
N SER A 32 12.76 -8.69 -1.88
CA SER A 32 12.77 -9.22 -0.52
C SER A 32 13.45 -8.25 0.44
N GLY A 33 12.84 -8.04 1.61
CA GLY A 33 13.25 -7.08 2.63
C GLY A 33 12.61 -5.69 2.48
N ASP A 34 11.90 -5.41 1.39
CA ASP A 34 11.18 -4.14 1.25
C ASP A 34 9.88 -4.11 2.07
N ASP A 35 9.51 -2.92 2.54
CA ASP A 35 8.24 -2.67 3.19
C ASP A 35 7.11 -2.60 2.16
N VAL A 36 5.93 -3.08 2.54
CA VAL A 36 4.73 -3.01 1.72
C VAL A 36 3.51 -2.67 2.54
N TYR A 37 2.68 -1.78 2.03
CA TYR A 37 1.41 -1.37 2.61
C TYR A 37 0.26 -1.96 1.79
N PHE A 38 -0.77 -2.46 2.46
CA PHE A 38 -1.99 -2.93 1.83
C PHE A 38 -3.06 -1.84 1.91
N TRP A 39 -3.58 -1.48 0.75
CA TRP A 39 -4.73 -0.62 0.57
C TRP A 39 -5.90 -1.44 0.05
N HIS A 40 -6.90 -1.69 0.90
CA HIS A 40 -8.13 -2.35 0.48
C HIS A 40 -9.01 -1.37 -0.28
N SER A 41 -9.27 -1.68 -1.55
CA SER A 41 -10.02 -0.79 -2.43
C SER A 41 -11.44 -0.56 -1.92
N GLU A 42 -11.79 0.70 -1.67
CA GLU A 42 -13.15 1.08 -1.25
C GLU A 42 -14.21 0.78 -2.33
N THR A 43 -13.81 0.73 -3.60
CA THR A 43 -14.72 0.33 -4.70
C THR A 43 -15.11 -1.14 -4.65
N THR A 44 -14.39 -1.98 -3.90
CA THR A 44 -14.70 -3.40 -3.71
C THR A 44 -15.05 -3.72 -2.25
N GLY A 45 -15.44 -2.70 -1.47
CA GLY A 45 -15.89 -2.85 -0.08
C GLY A 45 -14.79 -2.71 0.98
N GLY A 46 -13.58 -2.32 0.58
CA GLY A 46 -12.50 -1.98 1.50
C GLY A 46 -12.69 -0.65 2.23
N SER A 47 -11.73 -0.29 3.07
CA SER A 47 -11.75 0.96 3.86
C SER A 47 -10.45 1.75 3.76
N GLY A 48 -9.65 1.49 2.73
CA GLY A 48 -8.35 2.12 2.53
C GLY A 48 -7.21 1.35 3.19
N LEU A 49 -6.33 2.06 3.91
CA LEU A 49 -5.15 1.48 4.55
C LEU A 49 -5.54 0.38 5.53
N ALA A 50 -5.01 -0.82 5.33
CA ALA A 50 -5.43 -2.02 6.06
C ALA A 50 -4.31 -2.70 6.86
N ALA A 51 -3.11 -2.79 6.28
CA ALA A 51 -1.98 -3.47 6.88
C ALA A 51 -0.64 -2.93 6.34
N ARG A 52 0.44 -3.26 7.05
CA ARG A 52 1.82 -3.19 6.54
C ARG A 52 2.53 -4.52 6.78
N GLY A 53 3.45 -4.86 5.90
CA GLY A 53 4.28 -6.05 6.00
C GLY A 53 5.63 -5.87 5.34
N VAL A 54 6.40 -6.95 5.34
CA VAL A 54 7.70 -7.04 4.68
C VAL A 54 7.64 -8.12 3.61
N ILE A 55 8.16 -7.80 2.43
CA ILE A 55 8.28 -8.74 1.32
C ILE A 55 9.36 -9.77 1.70
N THR A 56 9.01 -11.04 1.61
CA THR A 56 9.88 -12.17 1.95
C THR A 56 10.39 -12.90 0.70
N ALA A 57 9.60 -12.94 -0.37
CA ALA A 57 10.00 -13.48 -1.66
C ALA A 57 9.30 -12.73 -2.81
N VAL A 58 9.95 -12.74 -3.97
CA VAL A 58 9.49 -12.09 -5.20
C VAL A 58 9.73 -13.05 -6.37
N SER A 59 8.75 -13.24 -7.24
CA SER A 59 8.92 -13.99 -8.49
C SER A 59 9.50 -13.11 -9.60
N ASP A 60 10.12 -13.73 -10.60
CA ASP A 60 10.60 -13.02 -11.81
C ASP A 60 9.51 -12.80 -12.88
N GLU A 61 8.25 -13.18 -12.61
CA GLU A 61 7.15 -13.13 -13.57
C GLU A 61 6.43 -11.76 -13.65
N ASP A 62 5.56 -11.61 -14.67
CA ASP A 62 4.59 -10.52 -14.80
C ASP A 62 3.18 -11.11 -15.10
N PRO A 63 2.19 -10.96 -14.20
CA PRO A 63 2.23 -10.26 -12.91
C PRO A 63 3.25 -10.86 -11.93
N VAL A 64 3.76 -10.02 -11.03
CA VAL A 64 4.72 -10.46 -10.01
C VAL A 64 3.98 -11.03 -8.81
N ASP A 65 4.43 -12.21 -8.38
CA ASP A 65 4.02 -12.82 -7.13
C ASP A 65 4.93 -12.33 -5.99
N LEU A 66 4.29 -11.82 -4.94
CA LEU A 66 4.94 -11.34 -3.73
C LEU A 66 4.47 -12.18 -2.54
N ALA A 67 5.42 -12.79 -1.84
CA ALA A 67 5.17 -13.37 -0.53
C ALA A 67 5.46 -12.33 0.54
N VAL A 68 4.48 -11.98 1.36
CA VAL A 68 4.57 -10.90 2.36
C VAL A 68 4.27 -11.46 3.74
N THR A 69 5.07 -11.08 4.73
CA THR A 69 4.73 -11.30 6.15
C THR A 69 4.16 -10.02 6.73
N ILE A 70 2.93 -10.07 7.24
CA ILE A 70 2.24 -8.92 7.82
C ILE A 70 2.87 -8.59 9.19
N THR A 71 3.33 -7.36 9.34
CA THR A 71 3.96 -6.87 10.58
C THR A 71 3.02 -5.99 11.41
N ALA A 72 2.01 -5.39 10.77
CA ALA A 72 0.99 -4.59 11.44
C ALA A 72 -0.31 -4.67 10.64
N ALA A 73 -1.44 -4.78 11.34
CA ALA A 73 -2.78 -4.80 10.76
C ALA A 73 -3.70 -3.88 11.57
N ALA A 74 -4.87 -3.54 11.03
CA ALA A 74 -5.88 -2.71 11.70
C ALA A 74 -5.31 -1.38 12.25
N PRO A 75 -5.00 -0.40 11.38
CA PRO A 75 -4.42 0.88 11.80
C PRO A 75 -5.30 1.58 12.85
N VAL A 76 -4.65 2.25 13.81
CA VAL A 76 -5.29 2.99 14.90
C VAL A 76 -6.09 4.17 14.34
N SER A 77 -5.53 4.83 13.33
CA SER A 77 -6.19 5.89 12.57
C SER A 77 -6.37 5.41 11.13
N PRO A 78 -7.51 4.80 10.75
CA PRO A 78 -7.71 4.38 9.38
C PRO A 78 -7.75 5.59 8.43
N ILE A 79 -7.13 5.44 7.27
CA ILE A 79 -7.13 6.45 6.20
C ILE A 79 -7.68 5.84 4.91
N GLY A 80 -8.63 6.55 4.31
CA GLY A 80 -9.30 6.17 3.07
C GLY A 80 -9.26 7.28 2.01
N VAL A 81 -9.85 7.00 0.86
CA VAL A 81 -10.00 7.85 -0.32
C VAL A 81 -10.66 9.19 0.06
N ALA A 82 -11.60 9.19 1.00
CA ALA A 82 -12.24 10.41 1.49
C ALA A 82 -11.22 11.41 2.07
N ALA A 83 -10.24 10.94 2.84
CA ALA A 83 -9.19 11.78 3.42
C ALA A 83 -8.19 12.29 2.36
N LEU A 84 -8.02 11.55 1.25
CA LEU A 84 -7.11 11.90 0.16
C LEU A 84 -7.75 12.79 -0.91
N ARG A 85 -9.09 12.92 -0.90
CA ARG A 85 -9.85 13.58 -1.98
C ARG A 85 -9.42 15.02 -2.26
N SER A 86 -9.19 15.81 -1.22
CA SER A 86 -8.77 17.21 -1.33
C SER A 86 -7.34 17.39 -1.85
N HIS A 87 -6.54 16.32 -1.88
CA HIS A 87 -5.12 16.36 -2.23
C HIS A 87 -4.81 15.84 -3.64
N ARG A 88 -5.75 15.12 -4.27
CA ARG A 88 -5.49 14.43 -5.56
C ARG A 88 -5.15 15.36 -6.73
N ASP A 89 -5.71 16.58 -6.71
CA ASP A 89 -5.58 17.59 -7.78
C ASP A 89 -4.60 18.70 -7.38
N VAL A 90 -3.94 18.57 -6.23
CA VAL A 90 -3.00 19.57 -5.72
C VAL A 90 -1.64 19.39 -6.40
N GLY A 91 -1.06 20.50 -6.84
CA GLY A 91 0.22 20.56 -7.55
C GLY A 91 1.45 20.60 -6.64
N ASP A 92 1.29 20.40 -5.33
CA ASP A 92 2.40 20.39 -4.39
C ASP A 92 3.15 19.04 -4.41
N ASN A 93 4.33 19.05 -3.80
CA ASN A 93 5.19 17.87 -3.62
C ASN A 93 5.02 17.28 -2.22
N SER A 94 3.87 17.49 -1.57
CA SER A 94 3.64 16.93 -0.24
C SER A 94 3.40 15.41 -0.31
N PRO A 95 3.77 14.65 0.73
CA PRO A 95 3.59 13.20 0.74
C PRO A 95 2.13 12.78 0.59
N ILE A 96 1.19 13.52 1.20
CA ILE A 96 -0.25 13.21 1.10
C ILE A 96 -0.78 13.41 -0.34
N THR A 97 -0.27 14.40 -1.06
CA THR A 97 -0.60 14.64 -2.47
C THR A 97 -0.03 13.54 -3.37
N GLY A 98 1.20 13.09 -3.11
CA GLY A 98 1.80 11.95 -3.81
C GLY A 98 1.00 10.66 -3.62
N LEU A 99 0.67 10.32 -2.37
CA LEU A 99 -0.21 9.19 -2.03
C LEU A 99 -1.58 9.30 -2.71
N ALA A 100 -2.21 10.48 -2.69
CA ALA A 100 -3.47 10.71 -3.35
C ALA A 100 -3.37 10.46 -4.86
N LYS A 101 -2.32 10.95 -5.52
CA LYS A 101 -2.08 10.70 -6.95
C LYS A 101 -1.93 9.20 -7.23
N ILE A 102 -1.15 8.47 -6.45
CA ILE A 102 -0.97 7.01 -6.61
C ILE A 102 -2.32 6.30 -6.47
N LEU A 103 -3.01 6.50 -5.34
CA LEU A 103 -4.20 5.75 -4.96
C LEU A 103 -5.44 6.07 -5.82
N TYR A 104 -5.54 7.30 -6.34
CA TYR A 104 -6.58 7.68 -7.29
C TYR A 104 -6.30 7.23 -8.72
N ARG A 105 -5.03 7.16 -9.15
CA ARG A 105 -4.68 6.84 -10.55
C ARG A 105 -4.49 5.35 -10.78
N HIS A 106 -3.94 4.63 -9.82
CA HIS A 106 -3.65 3.22 -10.03
C HIS A 106 -4.87 2.31 -9.75
N SER A 107 -5.03 1.29 -10.60
CA SER A 107 -6.12 0.32 -10.51
C SER A 107 -5.84 -0.75 -9.45
N LEU A 108 -6.86 -1.57 -9.14
CA LEU A 108 -6.75 -2.76 -8.31
C LEU A 108 -5.65 -3.73 -8.81
N ASN A 109 -5.13 -4.56 -7.89
CA ASN A 109 -4.12 -5.59 -8.09
C ASN A 109 -2.84 -5.05 -8.74
N LYS A 110 -2.42 -3.87 -8.26
CA LYS A 110 -1.17 -3.21 -8.64
C LYS A 110 -0.31 -2.89 -7.43
N VAL A 111 0.99 -2.96 -7.65
CA VAL A 111 2.01 -2.49 -6.71
C VAL A 111 2.64 -1.20 -7.24
N ALA A 112 2.67 -0.16 -6.41
CA ALA A 112 3.32 1.11 -6.73
C ALA A 112 4.43 1.41 -5.72
N ARG A 113 5.48 2.07 -6.18
CA ARG A 113 6.56 2.54 -5.30
C ARG A 113 6.09 3.73 -4.47
N LEU A 114 6.53 3.78 -3.21
CA LEU A 114 6.42 4.94 -2.34
C LEU A 114 7.78 5.63 -2.20
N SER A 115 7.76 6.94 -2.08
CA SER A 115 8.85 7.72 -1.51
C SER A 115 8.96 7.46 0.00
N GLN A 116 10.10 7.87 0.57
CA GLN A 116 10.35 7.71 2.00
C GLN A 116 9.33 8.47 2.85
N ASP A 117 8.97 9.70 2.45
CA ASP A 117 8.04 10.53 3.22
C ASP A 117 6.60 10.02 3.12
N GLU A 118 6.20 9.45 1.99
CA GLU A 118 4.89 8.79 1.83
C GLU A 118 4.79 7.55 2.71
N ALA A 119 5.84 6.73 2.77
CA ALA A 119 5.90 5.57 3.65
C ALA A 119 5.87 5.98 5.13
N ALA A 120 6.63 7.01 5.51
CA ALA A 120 6.61 7.55 6.87
C ALA A 120 5.22 8.06 7.26
N LEU A 121 4.52 8.75 6.35
CA LEU A 121 3.15 9.19 6.57
C LEU A 121 2.21 8.01 6.82
N LEU A 122 2.30 6.93 6.01
CA LEU A 122 1.49 5.72 6.21
C LEU A 122 1.85 4.98 7.52
N ALA A 123 3.13 4.92 7.88
CA ALA A 123 3.59 4.26 9.10
C ALA A 123 2.97 4.89 10.37
N GLY A 124 2.81 6.22 10.39
CA GLY A 124 2.23 6.95 11.52
C GLY A 124 0.77 6.57 11.86
N HIS A 125 0.06 5.84 11.00
CA HIS A 125 -1.30 5.37 11.27
C HIS A 125 -1.38 4.19 12.26
N TRP A 126 -0.24 3.58 12.62
CA TRP A 126 -0.15 2.54 13.65
C TRP A 126 0.45 3.03 14.98
N GLU A 127 0.95 4.27 15.02
CA GLU A 127 1.46 4.87 16.24
C GLU A 127 0.30 5.55 16.98
N ALA A 128 0.16 5.26 18.28
CA ALA A 128 -0.77 6.02 19.12
C ALA A 128 -0.24 7.46 19.22
N ARG A 129 -1.03 8.42 18.74
CA ARG A 129 -0.73 9.85 18.90
C ARG A 129 -0.91 10.31 20.34
#